data_AF-A0A9X3UHD8-F1
#
_entry.id   AF-A0A9X3UHD8-F1
#
_cell.length_a   1.000
_cell.length_b   1.000
_cell.length_c   1.000
_cell.angle_alpha   90.00
_cell.angle_beta   90.00
_cell.angle_gamma   90.00
#
_symmetry.space_group_name_H-M   'P 1'
#
loop_
_entity.id
_entity.type
_entity.pdbx_description
1 polymer ?
#
loop_
_entity_poly.entity_id
_entity_poly.type
_entity_poly.pdbx_seq_one_letter_code
_entity_poly.pdbx_strand_id
1 'polypeptide(L)'
;MSERLEDIAGAMVASGKGILAADESSGTIKKRFDSIGVESTEENRRDYREMLFRADEAMRKYISGVILFDETLRQKAADGTPLVEIIRNTGAVPGIKVDGGAKDLAAFPGEKVTEGLDGLRDRLSEYYGLGARFAKWRGVIAISDVLPNRGAVRANAQALARYAALCQEAGIVPIVEPEILMDGEPGDHSVDRCYEVTQEVLRAVFAELFNARVSLEGMVLKPNMVIDGKNARKASVEEIAEKTVRCLRATVPASVPGIAFLSGGQSDEEATAHLSAMNAAYDMPWQLTFSYGRALQAACLQAWGGKPENVAAGQRAFSHRARMNGLAATGNWNRDLEQAA
;
A
#
# COMPACT_ATOMS: atom_id res chain seq x y z
N MET A 1 -4.02 2.53 -22.24
CA MET A 1 -3.38 3.50 -21.33
C MET A 1 -2.12 3.97 -22.00
N SER A 2 -1.81 5.27 -21.96
CA SER A 2 -0.50 5.76 -22.39
C SER A 2 0.60 5.14 -21.51
N GLU A 3 1.80 4.91 -22.06
CA GLU A 3 2.95 4.40 -21.29
C GLU A 3 3.75 5.52 -20.59
N ARG A 4 3.24 6.76 -20.60
CA ARG A 4 3.82 7.85 -19.80
C ARG A 4 3.58 7.62 -18.31
N LEU A 5 4.59 7.89 -17.49
CA LEU A 5 4.53 7.74 -16.03
C LEU A 5 3.36 8.51 -15.40
N GLU A 6 3.11 9.74 -15.85
CA GLU A 6 2.00 10.59 -15.36
C GLU A 6 0.63 9.94 -15.58
N ASP A 7 0.41 9.37 -16.76
CA ASP A 7 -0.86 8.74 -17.13
C ASP A 7 -1.09 7.45 -16.33
N ILE A 8 -0.03 6.67 -16.10
CA ILE A 8 -0.06 5.47 -15.25
C ILE A 8 -0.35 5.87 -13.80
N ALA A 9 0.36 6.86 -13.26
CA ALA A 9 0.19 7.31 -11.88
C ALA A 9 -1.23 7.87 -11.66
N GLY A 10 -1.76 8.66 -12.60
CA GLY A 10 -3.15 9.11 -12.58
C GLY A 10 -4.16 7.97 -12.63
N ALA A 11 -3.92 6.93 -13.44
CA ALA A 11 -4.78 5.75 -13.49
C ALA A 11 -4.77 4.94 -12.18
N MET A 12 -3.62 4.87 -11.50
CA MET A 12 -3.48 4.18 -10.21
C MET A 12 -4.30 4.83 -9.09
N VAL A 13 -4.62 6.12 -9.20
CA VAL A 13 -5.37 6.87 -8.18
C VAL A 13 -6.70 7.41 -8.72
N ALA A 14 -7.24 6.75 -9.75
CA ALA A 14 -8.53 7.11 -10.34
C ALA A 14 -9.64 7.16 -9.28
N SER A 15 -10.53 8.15 -9.40
CA SER A 15 -11.64 8.38 -8.46
C SER A 15 -12.44 7.11 -8.19
N GLY A 16 -12.66 6.80 -6.90
CA GLY A 16 -13.40 5.62 -6.45
C GLY A 16 -12.68 4.29 -6.62
N LYS A 17 -11.41 4.31 -7.05
CA LYS A 17 -10.55 3.14 -7.14
C LYS A 17 -9.31 3.28 -6.27
N GLY A 18 -8.75 2.15 -5.89
CA GLY A 18 -7.48 2.08 -5.16
C GLY A 18 -6.71 0.79 -5.44
N ILE A 19 -5.64 0.59 -4.70
CA ILE A 19 -4.64 -0.44 -4.98
C ILE A 19 -4.83 -1.61 -4.02
N LEU A 20 -4.89 -2.83 -4.55
CA LEU A 20 -4.79 -4.06 -3.78
C LEU A 20 -3.30 -4.37 -3.52
N ALA A 21 -2.86 -4.31 -2.27
CA ALA A 21 -1.50 -4.69 -1.89
C ALA A 21 -1.43 -6.20 -1.59
N ALA A 22 -1.18 -7.01 -2.62
CA ALA A 22 -1.06 -8.47 -2.56
C ALA A 22 0.40 -8.95 -2.69
N ASP A 23 1.34 -8.12 -2.23
CA ASP A 23 2.78 -8.26 -2.37
C ASP A 23 3.45 -8.90 -1.14
N GLU A 24 2.71 -9.66 -0.34
CA GLU A 24 3.26 -10.34 0.81
C GLU A 24 4.34 -11.33 0.39
N SER A 25 5.56 -11.15 0.93
CA SER A 25 6.65 -12.12 0.80
C SER A 25 6.25 -13.47 1.39
N SER A 26 6.95 -14.54 1.02
CA SER A 26 6.65 -15.91 1.47
C SER A 26 6.52 -16.03 2.99
N GLY A 27 7.38 -15.36 3.76
CA GLY A 27 7.27 -15.33 5.24
C GLY A 27 6.08 -14.53 5.76
N THR A 28 5.67 -13.46 5.07
CA THR A 28 4.54 -12.61 5.47
C THR A 28 3.21 -13.29 5.17
N ILE A 29 3.05 -13.89 3.98
CA ILE A 29 1.83 -14.63 3.63
C ILE A 29 1.69 -15.89 4.47
N LYS A 30 2.80 -16.56 4.82
CA LYS A 30 2.77 -17.70 5.76
C LYS A 30 2.13 -17.30 7.09
N LYS A 31 2.53 -16.18 7.70
CA LYS A 31 1.92 -15.69 8.96
C LYS A 31 0.41 -15.47 8.82
N ARG A 32 -0.05 -15.02 7.64
CA ARG A 32 -1.49 -14.87 7.37
C ARG A 32 -2.19 -16.22 7.24
N PHE A 33 -1.62 -17.16 6.51
CA PHE A 33 -2.19 -18.51 6.35
C PHE A 33 -2.19 -19.31 7.66
N ASP A 34 -1.14 -19.17 8.48
CA ASP A 34 -1.08 -19.78 9.82
C ASP A 34 -2.28 -19.34 10.69
N SER A 35 -2.77 -18.11 10.55
CA SER A 35 -3.92 -17.59 11.30
C SER A 35 -5.26 -18.24 10.95
N ILE A 36 -5.34 -18.93 9.82
CA ILE A 36 -6.51 -19.71 9.37
C ILE A 36 -6.22 -21.21 9.30
N GLY A 37 -5.08 -21.66 9.82
CA GLY A 37 -4.68 -23.07 9.81
C GLY A 37 -4.39 -23.64 8.41
N VAL A 38 -4.00 -22.79 7.45
CA VAL A 38 -3.67 -23.20 6.08
C VAL A 38 -2.16 -23.31 5.91
N GLU A 39 -1.71 -24.37 5.24
CA GLU A 39 -0.29 -24.51 4.90
C GLU A 39 0.12 -23.55 3.78
N SER A 40 1.26 -22.87 3.95
CA SER A 40 1.81 -21.96 2.93
C SER A 40 2.61 -22.71 1.86
N THR A 41 1.90 -23.48 1.02
CA THR A 41 2.44 -24.06 -0.22
C THR A 41 2.37 -23.04 -1.37
N GLU A 42 3.15 -23.27 -2.43
CA GLU A 42 3.07 -22.43 -3.65
C GLU A 42 1.67 -22.46 -4.27
N GLU A 43 1.04 -23.63 -4.30
CA GLU A 43 -0.31 -23.83 -4.83
C GLU A 43 -1.36 -23.05 -4.03
N ASN A 44 -1.35 -23.13 -2.69
CA ASN A 44 -2.28 -22.36 -1.86
C ASN A 44 -2.07 -20.86 -2.00
N ARG A 45 -0.82 -20.41 -2.18
CA ARG A 45 -0.51 -19.00 -2.47
C ARG A 45 -1.10 -18.58 -3.82
N ARG A 46 -0.94 -19.39 -4.87
CA ARG A 46 -1.57 -19.14 -6.17
C ARG A 46 -3.08 -19.11 -6.04
N ASP A 47 -3.72 -20.10 -5.43
CA ASP A 47 -5.18 -20.20 -5.28
C ASP A 47 -5.78 -18.96 -4.61
N TYR A 48 -5.16 -18.53 -3.52
CA TYR A 48 -5.59 -17.35 -2.80
C TYR A 48 -5.50 -16.09 -3.67
N ARG A 49 -4.39 -15.91 -4.42
CA ARG A 49 -4.23 -14.74 -5.32
C ARG A 49 -5.16 -14.82 -6.51
N GLU A 50 -5.35 -15.99 -7.09
CA GLU A 50 -6.29 -16.21 -8.18
C GLU A 50 -7.74 -15.91 -7.75
N MET A 51 -8.14 -16.34 -6.56
CA MET A 51 -9.45 -16.00 -5.97
C MET A 51 -9.66 -14.48 -5.95
N LEU A 52 -8.67 -13.72 -5.45
CA LEU A 52 -8.72 -12.25 -5.41
C LEU A 52 -8.84 -11.65 -6.82
N PHE A 53 -7.98 -12.07 -7.75
CA PHE A 53 -7.89 -11.45 -9.08
C PHE A 53 -9.08 -11.82 -9.98
N ARG A 54 -9.79 -12.92 -9.67
CA ARG A 54 -11.02 -13.32 -10.36
C ARG A 54 -12.30 -12.79 -9.72
N ALA A 55 -12.22 -11.99 -8.65
CA ALA A 55 -13.37 -11.26 -8.13
C ALA A 55 -13.73 -10.10 -9.08
N ASP A 56 -14.41 -10.43 -10.18
CA ASP A 56 -14.58 -9.55 -11.35
C ASP A 56 -15.19 -8.19 -10.98
N GLU A 57 -16.22 -8.17 -10.12
CA GLU A 57 -16.82 -6.92 -9.66
C GLU A 57 -15.81 -6.03 -8.94
N ALA A 58 -15.09 -6.58 -7.96
CA ALA A 58 -14.11 -5.85 -7.17
C ALA A 58 -13.04 -5.24 -8.07
N MET A 59 -12.45 -6.10 -8.90
CA MET A 59 -11.30 -5.78 -9.74
C MET A 59 -11.65 -4.74 -10.80
N ARG A 60 -12.81 -4.84 -11.47
CA ARG A 60 -13.21 -3.88 -12.49
C ARG A 60 -13.63 -2.53 -11.93
N LYS A 61 -14.37 -2.53 -10.81
CA LYS A 61 -15.02 -1.31 -10.30
C LYS A 61 -14.16 -0.53 -9.31
N TYR A 62 -13.42 -1.21 -8.45
CA TYR A 62 -12.80 -0.55 -7.28
C TYR A 62 -11.29 -0.71 -7.23
N ILE A 63 -10.69 -1.61 -8.02
CA ILE A 63 -9.23 -1.77 -8.05
C ILE A 63 -8.66 -1.07 -9.28
N SER A 64 -7.70 -0.16 -9.05
CA SER A 64 -6.92 0.52 -10.09
C SER A 64 -5.60 -0.18 -10.36
N GLY A 65 -5.02 -0.85 -9.36
CA GLY A 65 -3.77 -1.59 -9.51
C GLY A 65 -3.57 -2.66 -8.44
N VAL A 66 -2.68 -3.60 -8.71
CA VAL A 66 -2.34 -4.69 -7.80
C VAL A 66 -0.84 -4.75 -7.60
N ILE A 67 -0.39 -4.64 -6.36
CA ILE A 67 1.01 -4.86 -6.01
C ILE A 67 1.22 -6.37 -5.84
N LEU A 68 2.20 -6.92 -6.56
CA LEU A 68 2.55 -8.35 -6.54
C LEU A 68 3.91 -8.58 -5.90
N PHE A 69 4.09 -9.79 -5.38
CA PHE A 69 5.42 -10.32 -5.06
C PHE A 69 6.00 -11.04 -6.29
N ASP A 70 7.32 -11.19 -6.37
CA ASP A 70 8.03 -11.77 -7.52
C ASP A 70 7.45 -13.14 -7.94
N GLU A 71 7.19 -14.01 -6.96
CA GLU A 71 6.56 -15.32 -7.19
C GLU A 71 5.23 -15.18 -7.95
N THR A 72 4.35 -14.29 -7.49
CA THR A 72 3.01 -14.11 -8.05
C THR A 72 3.03 -13.46 -9.43
N LEU A 73 3.97 -12.54 -9.68
CA LEU A 73 4.14 -11.94 -11.01
C LEU A 73 4.47 -13.00 -12.08
N ARG A 74 5.16 -14.08 -11.68
CA ARG A 74 5.58 -15.18 -12.57
C ARG A 74 4.60 -16.35 -12.58
N GLN A 75 3.62 -16.36 -11.68
CA GLN A 75 2.65 -17.45 -11.55
C GLN A 75 1.59 -17.44 -12.65
N LYS A 76 1.10 -18.65 -12.93
CA LYS A 76 -0.09 -18.89 -13.74
C LYS A 76 -1.22 -19.35 -12.84
N ALA A 77 -2.45 -18.99 -13.21
CA ALA A 77 -3.68 -19.55 -12.70
C ALA A 77 -3.79 -21.06 -12.96
N ALA A 78 -4.74 -21.71 -12.29
CA ALA A 78 -5.01 -23.14 -12.47
C ALA A 78 -5.36 -23.51 -13.94
N ASP A 79 -5.94 -22.58 -14.70
CA ASP A 79 -6.26 -22.75 -16.13
C ASP A 79 -5.06 -22.45 -17.06
N GLY A 80 -3.89 -22.14 -16.51
CA GLY A 80 -2.68 -21.81 -17.27
C GLY A 80 -2.54 -20.33 -17.68
N THR A 81 -3.55 -19.49 -17.41
CA THR A 81 -3.49 -18.05 -17.71
C THR A 81 -2.49 -17.36 -16.77
N PRO A 82 -1.55 -16.52 -17.26
CA PRO A 82 -0.71 -15.72 -16.38
C PRO A 82 -1.56 -14.84 -15.44
N LEU A 83 -1.25 -14.80 -14.15
CA LEU A 83 -2.02 -13.99 -13.18
C LEU A 83 -2.02 -12.50 -13.55
N VAL A 84 -0.92 -12.02 -14.15
CA VAL A 84 -0.79 -10.65 -14.68
C VAL A 84 -1.84 -10.36 -15.75
N GLU A 85 -2.14 -11.32 -16.63
CA GLU A 85 -3.15 -11.13 -17.68
C GLU A 85 -4.57 -11.12 -17.10
N ILE A 86 -4.85 -11.90 -16.06
CA ILE A 86 -6.12 -11.83 -15.33
C ILE A 86 -6.33 -10.42 -14.77
N ILE A 87 -5.31 -9.83 -14.14
CA ILE A 87 -5.35 -8.46 -13.62
C ILE A 87 -5.60 -7.47 -14.75
N ARG A 88 -4.83 -7.53 -15.85
CA ARG A 88 -4.95 -6.59 -16.98
C ARG A 88 -6.33 -6.64 -17.64
N ASN A 89 -6.94 -7.82 -17.75
CA ASN A 89 -8.26 -8.01 -18.34
C ASN A 89 -9.41 -7.35 -17.54
N THR A 90 -9.14 -6.97 -16.28
CA THR A 90 -10.08 -6.19 -15.45
C THR A 90 -9.90 -4.67 -15.61
N GLY A 91 -8.82 -4.24 -16.28
CA GLY A 91 -8.42 -2.84 -16.40
C GLY A 91 -7.51 -2.34 -15.27
N ALA A 92 -7.20 -3.18 -14.28
CA ALA A 92 -6.23 -2.86 -13.23
C ALA A 92 -4.79 -2.95 -13.74
N VAL A 93 -3.92 -2.10 -13.20
CA VAL A 93 -2.49 -2.06 -13.53
C VAL A 93 -1.72 -3.07 -12.68
N PRO A 94 -0.91 -3.98 -13.27
CA PRO A 94 0.00 -4.82 -12.50
C PRO A 94 1.20 -4.01 -11.99
N GLY A 95 1.59 -4.24 -10.74
CA GLY A 95 2.82 -3.69 -10.18
C GLY A 95 3.57 -4.68 -9.30
N ILE A 96 4.80 -4.32 -8.93
CA ILE A 96 5.77 -5.24 -8.33
C ILE A 96 6.44 -4.64 -7.09
N LYS A 97 6.49 -5.39 -5.99
CA LYS A 97 7.35 -5.07 -4.86
C LYS A 97 8.79 -5.45 -5.19
N VAL A 98 9.72 -4.50 -5.05
CA VAL A 98 11.14 -4.69 -5.45
C VAL A 98 12.14 -4.56 -4.30
N ASP A 99 11.70 -4.14 -3.12
CA ASP A 99 12.57 -4.08 -1.95
C ASP A 99 12.94 -5.48 -1.41
N GLY A 100 14.17 -5.61 -0.93
CA GLY A 100 14.76 -6.80 -0.30
C GLY A 100 14.43 -6.94 1.20
N GLY A 101 13.51 -6.11 1.70
CA GLY A 101 13.07 -6.09 3.09
C GLY A 101 13.86 -5.14 3.99
N ALA A 102 13.24 -4.77 5.11
CA ALA A 102 13.82 -3.91 6.14
C ALA A 102 14.77 -4.70 7.05
N LYS A 103 16.04 -4.28 7.11
CA LYS A 103 17.11 -4.86 7.93
C LYS A 103 17.48 -3.92 9.06
N ASP A 104 18.10 -4.44 10.11
CA ASP A 104 18.56 -3.59 11.22
C ASP A 104 19.63 -2.62 10.72
N LEU A 105 19.49 -1.35 11.10
CA LEU A 105 20.41 -0.30 10.71
C LEU A 105 21.59 -0.28 11.69
N ALA A 106 22.80 -0.54 11.19
CA ALA A 106 24.01 -0.55 12.00
C ALA A 106 24.20 0.80 12.73
N ALA A 107 24.51 0.74 14.03
CA ALA A 107 24.61 1.88 14.95
C ALA A 107 23.29 2.62 15.27
N PHE A 108 22.13 2.12 14.84
CA PHE A 108 20.81 2.65 15.19
C PHE A 108 19.92 1.53 15.78
N PRO A 109 20.12 1.16 17.06
CA PRO A 109 19.39 0.06 17.70
C PRO A 109 17.87 0.24 17.62
N GLY A 110 17.16 -0.81 17.20
CA GLY A 110 15.70 -0.80 17.05
C GLY A 110 15.18 -0.16 15.76
N GLU A 111 16.05 0.44 14.95
CA GLU A 111 15.68 1.05 13.67
C GLU A 111 16.16 0.21 12.49
N LYS A 112 15.51 0.44 11.34
CA LYS A 112 15.73 -0.35 10.14
C LYS A 112 16.07 0.52 8.94
N VAL A 113 16.74 -0.10 7.98
CA VAL A 113 16.92 0.43 6.62
C VAL A 113 16.54 -0.66 5.62
N THR A 114 15.88 -0.27 4.55
CA THR A 114 15.42 -1.21 3.53
C THR A 114 16.51 -1.43 2.48
N GLU A 115 16.74 -2.69 2.13
CA GLU A 115 17.71 -3.11 1.11
C GLU A 115 17.04 -3.44 -0.24
N GLY A 116 17.84 -3.70 -1.28
CA GLY A 116 17.36 -4.18 -2.59
C GLY A 116 17.70 -3.29 -3.79
N LEU A 117 18.63 -2.34 -3.65
CA LEU A 117 19.05 -1.47 -4.75
C LEU A 117 20.04 -2.15 -5.71
N ASP A 118 20.81 -3.12 -5.21
CA ASP A 118 21.77 -3.86 -6.03
C ASP A 118 21.05 -4.67 -7.10
N GLY A 119 21.45 -4.49 -8.37
CA GLY A 119 20.80 -5.11 -9.53
C GLY A 119 19.38 -4.61 -9.83
N LEU A 120 18.89 -3.57 -9.14
CA LEU A 120 17.50 -3.13 -9.27
C LEU A 120 17.15 -2.66 -10.70
N ARG A 121 18.08 -2.01 -11.41
CA ARG A 121 17.87 -1.58 -12.81
C ARG A 121 17.47 -2.76 -13.71
N ASP A 122 18.25 -3.83 -13.66
CA ASP A 122 18.03 -5.00 -14.53
C ASP A 122 16.72 -5.70 -14.18
N ARG A 123 16.44 -5.85 -12.87
CA ARG A 123 15.16 -6.40 -12.40
C ARG A 123 13.96 -5.56 -12.85
N LEU A 124 14.05 -4.23 -12.77
CA LEU A 124 12.97 -3.34 -13.23
C LEU A 124 12.72 -3.50 -14.74
N SER A 125 13.78 -3.58 -15.55
CA SER A 125 13.65 -3.85 -16.99
C SER A 125 12.96 -5.20 -17.26
N GLU A 126 13.32 -6.24 -16.50
CA GLU A 126 12.65 -7.55 -16.58
C GLU A 126 11.18 -7.47 -16.18
N TYR A 127 10.88 -6.83 -15.05
CA TYR A 127 9.52 -6.67 -14.54
C TYR A 127 8.63 -5.86 -15.49
N TYR A 128 9.17 -4.86 -16.16
CA TYR A 128 8.47 -4.15 -17.22
C TYR A 128 8.05 -5.08 -18.36
N GLY A 129 8.98 -5.95 -18.79
CA GLY A 129 8.73 -6.99 -19.80
C GLY A 129 7.71 -8.04 -19.37
N LEU A 130 7.62 -8.33 -18.07
CA LEU A 130 6.59 -9.18 -17.47
C LEU A 130 5.24 -8.48 -17.28
N GLY A 131 5.13 -7.20 -17.64
CA GLY A 131 3.87 -6.45 -17.64
C GLY A 131 3.64 -5.54 -16.43
N ALA A 132 4.60 -5.43 -15.50
CA ALA A 132 4.53 -4.44 -14.43
C ALA A 132 4.64 -3.02 -15.01
N ARG A 133 3.87 -2.08 -14.46
CA ARG A 133 3.92 -0.64 -14.83
C ARG A 133 4.10 0.29 -13.64
N PHE A 134 4.06 -0.26 -12.43
CA PHE A 134 4.47 0.43 -11.23
C PHE A 134 5.21 -0.52 -10.29
N ALA A 135 5.98 0.04 -9.36
CA ALA A 135 6.69 -0.72 -8.35
C ALA A 135 6.35 -0.20 -6.95
N LYS A 136 6.79 -0.92 -5.93
CA LYS A 136 6.66 -0.51 -4.53
C LYS A 136 7.93 -0.77 -3.73
N TRP A 137 8.28 0.18 -2.87
CA TRP A 137 9.37 0.06 -1.89
C TRP A 137 8.92 0.56 -0.52
N ARG A 138 9.06 -0.29 0.50
CA ARG A 138 8.68 0.02 1.89
C ARG A 138 9.87 0.45 2.73
N GLY A 139 9.92 1.70 3.19
CA GLY A 139 10.75 2.16 4.29
C GLY A 139 10.03 1.97 5.62
N VAL A 140 10.70 1.40 6.63
CA VAL A 140 10.10 1.11 7.94
C VAL A 140 10.68 2.05 8.99
N ILE A 141 9.84 2.89 9.58
CA ILE A 141 10.22 3.91 10.56
C ILE A 141 9.64 3.54 11.91
N ALA A 142 10.53 3.28 12.88
CA ALA A 142 10.15 3.06 14.26
C ALA A 142 9.73 4.37 14.93
N ILE A 143 8.85 4.29 15.92
CA ILE A 143 8.33 5.46 16.63
C ILE A 143 8.19 5.16 18.12
N SER A 144 8.66 6.11 18.93
CA SER A 144 8.49 6.14 20.39
C SER A 144 8.75 7.58 20.86
N ASP A 145 8.92 7.78 22.16
CA ASP A 145 9.34 9.07 22.72
C ASP A 145 10.74 9.51 22.26
N VAL A 146 11.59 8.55 21.86
CA VAL A 146 12.98 8.81 21.44
C VAL A 146 13.28 8.42 19.99
N LEU A 147 12.38 7.67 19.34
CA LEU A 147 12.49 7.26 17.94
C LEU A 147 11.50 8.04 17.06
N PRO A 148 11.79 8.23 15.77
CA PRO A 148 12.99 7.78 15.05
C PRO A 148 14.19 8.72 15.22
N ASN A 149 15.40 8.20 15.01
CA ASN A 149 16.58 9.04 14.84
C ASN A 149 16.58 9.67 13.44
N ARG A 150 17.03 10.93 13.36
CA ARG A 150 17.21 11.64 12.08
C ARG A 150 18.08 10.89 11.07
N GLY A 151 19.10 10.18 11.54
CA GLY A 151 19.96 9.35 10.69
C GLY A 151 19.19 8.21 10.01
N ALA A 152 18.34 7.50 10.75
CA ALA A 152 17.50 6.44 10.20
C ALA A 152 16.45 6.97 9.21
N VAL A 153 15.84 8.12 9.52
CA VAL A 153 14.93 8.82 8.60
C VAL A 153 15.63 9.17 7.29
N ARG A 154 16.84 9.76 7.36
CA ARG A 154 17.62 10.11 6.16
C ARG A 154 18.06 8.89 5.36
N ALA A 155 18.53 7.83 6.02
CA ALA A 155 18.94 6.60 5.34
C ALA A 155 17.79 5.98 4.54
N ASN A 156 16.58 5.91 5.12
CA ASN A 156 15.39 5.42 4.42
C ASN A 156 14.97 6.37 3.29
N ALA A 157 14.95 7.68 3.51
CA ALA A 157 14.59 8.66 2.48
C ALA A 157 15.54 8.59 1.26
N GLN A 158 16.85 8.45 1.48
CA GLN A 158 17.84 8.29 0.42
C GLN A 158 17.68 6.97 -0.35
N ALA A 159 17.35 5.87 0.35
CA ALA A 159 17.06 4.59 -0.30
C ALA A 159 15.80 4.68 -1.17
N LEU A 160 14.71 5.28 -0.65
CA LEU A 160 13.47 5.52 -1.38
C LEU A 160 13.71 6.39 -2.63
N ALA A 161 14.53 7.44 -2.53
CA ALA A 161 14.82 8.32 -3.66
C ALA A 161 15.63 7.63 -4.76
N ARG A 162 16.65 6.84 -4.41
CA ARG A 162 17.40 6.01 -5.39
C ARG A 162 16.51 4.99 -6.07
N TYR A 163 15.65 4.32 -5.30
CA TYR A 163 14.65 3.39 -5.83
C TYR A 163 13.70 4.08 -6.82
N ALA A 164 13.16 5.25 -6.46
CA ALA A 164 12.20 5.96 -7.29
C ALA A 164 12.81 6.42 -8.62
N ALA A 165 14.04 6.97 -8.60
CA ALA A 165 14.74 7.36 -9.81
C ALA A 165 14.99 6.17 -10.75
N LEU A 166 15.39 5.01 -10.23
CA LEU A 166 15.56 3.79 -11.02
C LEU A 166 14.25 3.28 -11.63
N CYS A 167 13.13 3.39 -10.90
CA CYS A 167 11.82 3.02 -11.45
C CYS A 167 11.46 3.91 -12.64
N GLN A 168 11.61 5.22 -12.50
CA GLN A 168 11.27 6.17 -13.57
C GLN A 168 12.16 5.99 -14.80
N GLU A 169 13.46 5.71 -14.61
CA GLU A 169 14.38 5.35 -15.71
C GLU A 169 13.88 4.13 -16.50
N ALA A 170 13.27 3.15 -15.81
CA ALA A 170 12.73 1.93 -16.41
C ALA A 170 11.27 2.04 -16.91
N GLY A 171 10.67 3.23 -16.92
CA GLY A 171 9.26 3.41 -17.31
C GLY A 171 8.25 2.86 -16.30
N ILE A 172 8.64 2.71 -15.04
CA ILE A 172 7.83 2.17 -13.95
C ILE A 172 7.51 3.30 -12.96
N VAL A 173 6.24 3.48 -12.60
CA VAL A 173 5.81 4.44 -11.56
C VAL A 173 6.23 3.92 -10.17
N PRO A 174 7.00 4.67 -9.36
CA PRO A 174 7.32 4.25 -8.00
C PRO A 174 6.20 4.59 -7.01
N ILE A 175 5.75 3.59 -6.25
CA ILE A 175 5.06 3.80 -4.98
C ILE A 175 6.13 3.97 -3.90
N VAL A 176 6.17 5.17 -3.32
CA VAL A 176 7.08 5.53 -2.23
C VAL A 176 6.34 5.30 -0.91
N GLU A 177 6.73 4.27 -0.15
CA GLU A 177 6.05 3.86 1.10
C GLU A 177 6.93 4.10 2.34
N PRO A 178 6.95 5.32 2.92
CA PRO A 178 7.58 5.58 4.21
C PRO A 178 6.59 5.31 5.35
N GLU A 179 6.60 4.11 5.92
CA GLU A 179 5.66 3.70 6.96
C GLU A 179 6.21 3.98 8.37
N ILE A 180 5.54 4.88 9.09
CA ILE A 180 5.66 5.00 10.54
C ILE A 180 4.78 3.93 11.19
N LEU A 181 5.38 3.06 12.01
CA LEU A 181 4.70 1.89 12.57
C LEU A 181 3.72 2.26 13.70
N MET A 182 2.42 2.13 13.47
CA MET A 182 1.43 2.22 14.54
C MET A 182 1.43 0.99 15.46
N ASP A 183 1.83 -0.18 14.94
CA ASP A 183 1.90 -1.47 15.63
C ASP A 183 3.34 -1.88 15.98
N GLY A 184 4.24 -0.90 16.07
CA GLY A 184 5.59 -1.08 16.63
C GLY A 184 5.56 -1.19 18.15
N GLU A 185 6.68 -1.59 18.76
CA GLU A 185 6.83 -1.65 20.22
C GLU A 185 7.40 -0.32 20.76
N PRO A 186 6.85 0.27 21.83
CA PRO A 186 5.71 -0.20 22.65
C PRO A 186 4.31 0.10 22.08
N GLY A 187 4.21 0.91 21.01
CA GLY A 187 2.94 1.15 20.31
C GLY A 187 1.94 1.98 21.10
N ASP A 188 2.42 2.81 22.03
CA ASP A 188 1.64 3.64 22.95
C ASP A 188 1.73 5.15 22.66
N HIS A 189 2.38 5.53 21.54
CA HIS A 189 2.57 6.93 21.17
C HIS A 189 1.23 7.64 20.89
N SER A 190 1.17 8.93 21.19
CA SER A 190 0.01 9.77 20.90
C SER A 190 -0.12 10.09 19.40
N VAL A 191 -1.31 10.52 18.98
CA VAL A 191 -1.56 10.99 17.63
C VAL A 191 -0.73 12.24 17.29
N ASP A 192 -0.45 13.10 18.28
CA ASP A 192 0.42 14.26 18.12
C ASP A 192 1.87 13.85 17.87
N ARG A 193 2.37 12.83 18.59
CA ARG A 193 3.70 12.29 18.33
C ARG A 193 3.80 11.71 16.92
N CYS A 194 2.78 10.98 16.48
CA CYS A 194 2.70 10.48 15.11
C CYS A 194 2.66 11.62 14.08
N TYR A 195 1.94 12.72 14.35
CA TYR A 195 1.90 13.90 13.49
C TYR A 195 3.29 14.52 13.30
N GLU A 196 4.02 14.75 14.40
CA GLU A 196 5.36 15.32 14.38
C GLU A 196 6.34 14.46 13.58
N VAL A 197 6.35 13.15 13.86
CA VAL A 197 7.24 12.20 13.19
C VAL A 197 6.89 12.07 11.70
N THR A 198 5.60 11.96 11.37
CA THR A 198 5.15 11.88 9.97
C THR A 198 5.57 13.15 9.21
N GLN A 199 5.44 14.32 9.82
CA GLN A 199 5.86 15.58 9.21
C GLN A 199 7.38 15.62 8.95
N GLU A 200 8.21 15.19 9.91
CA GLU A 200 9.66 15.12 9.75
C GLU A 200 10.06 14.13 8.64
N VAL A 201 9.46 12.94 8.64
CA VAL A 201 9.72 11.88 7.66
C VAL A 201 9.35 12.33 6.25
N LEU A 202 8.14 12.87 6.05
CA LEU A 202 7.71 13.29 4.72
C LEU A 202 8.56 14.44 4.16
N ARG A 203 8.97 15.41 5.01
CA ARG A 203 9.92 16.45 4.59
C ARG A 203 11.25 15.87 4.13
N ALA A 204 11.80 14.91 4.86
CA ALA A 204 13.05 14.25 4.47
C ALA A 204 12.88 13.47 3.15
N VAL A 205 11.79 12.71 3.01
CA VAL A 205 11.49 11.94 1.79
C VAL A 205 11.40 12.85 0.57
N PHE A 206 10.59 13.91 0.60
CA PHE A 206 10.47 14.80 -0.55
C PHE A 206 11.75 15.60 -0.86
N ALA A 207 12.55 15.94 0.16
CA ALA A 207 13.86 16.54 -0.06
C ALA A 207 14.82 15.59 -0.81
N GLU A 208 14.86 14.30 -0.43
CA GLU A 208 15.71 13.32 -1.12
C GLU A 208 15.18 12.96 -2.51
N LEU A 209 13.84 12.88 -2.70
CA LEU A 209 13.24 12.70 -4.03
C LEU A 209 13.63 13.83 -4.97
N PHE A 210 13.59 15.08 -4.50
CA PHE A 210 14.03 16.25 -5.25
C PHE A 210 15.52 16.17 -5.60
N ASN A 211 16.38 15.85 -4.63
CA ASN A 211 17.83 15.71 -4.85
C ASN A 211 18.16 14.61 -5.87
N ALA A 212 17.37 13.53 -5.89
CA ALA A 212 17.49 12.44 -6.86
C ALA A 212 16.80 12.71 -8.20
N ARG A 213 16.24 13.92 -8.40
CA ARG A 213 15.56 14.37 -9.64
C ARG A 213 14.36 13.50 -10.03
N VAL A 214 13.64 12.99 -9.05
CA VAL A 214 12.39 12.23 -9.28
C VAL A 214 11.30 13.19 -9.76
N SER A 215 10.64 12.86 -10.86
CA SER A 215 9.43 13.57 -11.30
C SER A 215 8.27 13.22 -10.38
N LEU A 216 7.70 14.21 -9.72
CA LEU A 216 6.64 13.97 -8.72
C LEU A 216 5.30 13.61 -9.38
N GLU A 217 5.08 14.08 -10.61
CA GLU A 217 3.91 13.81 -11.43
C GLU A 217 3.81 12.32 -11.83
N GLY A 218 4.95 11.63 -11.85
CA GLY A 218 5.07 10.22 -12.20
C GLY A 218 5.34 9.30 -11.01
N MET A 219 4.83 9.60 -9.81
CA MET A 219 4.93 8.75 -8.61
C MET A 219 3.62 8.68 -7.83
N VAL A 220 3.51 7.74 -6.88
CA VAL A 220 2.41 7.68 -5.90
C VAL A 220 3.00 7.59 -4.50
N LEU A 221 2.47 8.36 -3.55
CA LEU A 221 2.88 8.26 -2.14
C LEU A 221 1.98 7.23 -1.42
N LYS A 222 2.58 6.37 -0.59
CA LYS A 222 1.86 5.44 0.29
C LYS A 222 2.31 5.64 1.74
N PRO A 223 1.76 6.64 2.45
CA PRO A 223 2.12 6.89 3.84
C PRO A 223 1.18 6.14 4.78
N ASN A 224 1.54 6.06 6.06
CA ASN A 224 0.58 5.85 7.13
C ASN A 224 -0.37 7.06 7.25
N MET A 225 -1.55 6.83 7.79
CA MET A 225 -2.35 7.93 8.34
C MET A 225 -1.70 8.42 9.63
N VAL A 226 -1.97 9.68 10.01
CA VAL A 226 -1.56 10.21 11.31
C VAL A 226 -2.50 9.66 12.36
N ILE A 227 -2.01 8.72 13.17
CA ILE A 227 -2.81 7.90 14.08
C ILE A 227 -2.02 7.64 15.37
N ASP A 228 -2.71 7.51 16.50
CA ASP A 228 -2.09 7.04 17.75
C ASP A 228 -1.74 5.55 17.67
N GLY A 229 -0.79 5.16 18.52
CA GLY A 229 -0.27 3.80 18.56
C GLY A 229 -1.37 2.79 18.90
N LYS A 230 -1.20 1.56 18.41
CA LYS A 230 -2.19 0.49 18.55
C LYS A 230 -2.61 0.22 20.01
N ASN A 231 -1.70 0.40 20.97
CA ASN A 231 -1.94 0.20 22.39
C ASN A 231 -2.44 1.46 23.12
N ALA A 232 -2.65 2.57 22.40
CA ALA A 232 -3.11 3.85 22.94
C ALA A 232 -4.24 4.51 22.11
N ARG A 233 -4.98 3.72 21.31
CA ARG A 233 -6.08 4.19 20.46
C ARG A 233 -7.13 4.98 21.24
N LYS A 234 -7.22 6.27 20.97
CA LYS A 234 -8.14 7.25 21.59
C LYS A 234 -8.63 8.30 20.59
N ALA A 235 -7.84 8.62 19.56
CA ALA A 235 -8.16 9.64 18.57
C ALA A 235 -9.42 9.28 17.78
N SER A 236 -10.28 10.27 17.59
CA SER A 236 -11.51 10.14 16.80
C SER A 236 -11.22 10.03 15.30
N VAL A 237 -12.21 9.57 14.53
CA VAL A 237 -12.12 9.50 13.07
C VAL A 237 -11.84 10.89 12.48
N GLU A 238 -12.51 11.91 13.00
CA GLU A 238 -12.40 13.30 12.58
C GLU A 238 -11.02 13.88 12.89
N GLU A 239 -10.48 13.58 14.08
CA GLU A 239 -9.14 14.01 14.49
C GLU A 239 -8.04 13.38 13.63
N ILE A 240 -8.15 12.09 13.33
CA ILE A 240 -7.20 11.38 12.45
C ILE A 240 -7.25 11.96 11.04
N ALA A 241 -8.45 12.22 10.51
CA ALA A 241 -8.62 12.83 9.20
C ALA A 241 -8.03 14.25 9.15
N GLU A 242 -8.33 15.10 10.15
CA GLU A 242 -7.81 16.47 10.25
C GLU A 242 -6.28 16.50 10.30
N LYS A 243 -5.68 15.75 11.23
CA LYS A 243 -4.23 15.71 11.41
C LYS A 243 -3.51 15.12 10.20
N THR A 244 -4.08 14.09 9.58
CA THR A 244 -3.50 13.49 8.37
C THR A 244 -3.50 14.50 7.23
N VAL A 245 -4.65 15.10 6.91
CA VAL A 245 -4.78 16.11 5.84
C VAL A 245 -3.86 17.30 6.09
N ARG A 246 -3.81 17.81 7.32
CA ARG A 246 -2.95 18.92 7.72
C ARG A 246 -1.47 18.59 7.51
N CYS A 247 -1.03 17.39 7.90
CA CYS A 247 0.35 16.94 7.71
C CYS A 247 0.71 16.85 6.23
N LEU A 248 -0.17 16.27 5.41
CA LEU A 248 0.05 16.14 3.97
C LEU A 248 0.14 17.51 3.29
N ARG A 249 -0.79 18.44 3.59
CA ARG A 249 -0.74 19.83 3.07
C ARG A 249 0.56 20.55 3.42
N ALA A 250 1.17 20.24 4.57
CA ALA A 250 2.40 20.86 5.02
C ALA A 250 3.68 20.24 4.42
N THR A 251 3.61 19.10 3.73
CA THR A 251 4.79 18.30 3.38
C THR A 251 4.80 17.71 1.98
N VAL A 252 3.64 17.41 1.40
CA VAL A 252 3.52 16.81 0.07
C VAL A 252 3.41 17.95 -0.97
N PRO A 253 4.19 17.96 -2.06
CA PRO A 253 4.01 18.90 -3.17
C PRO A 253 2.78 18.58 -4.02
N ALA A 254 2.06 19.62 -4.47
CA ALA A 254 0.83 19.50 -5.27
C ALA A 254 1.01 18.81 -6.65
N SER A 255 2.25 18.64 -7.11
CA SER A 255 2.55 17.93 -8.36
C SER A 255 2.45 16.41 -8.24
N VAL A 256 2.46 15.85 -7.03
CA VAL A 256 2.12 14.43 -6.84
C VAL A 256 0.67 14.21 -7.36
N PRO A 257 0.36 13.12 -8.07
CA PRO A 257 -1.01 12.89 -8.56
C PRO A 257 -1.93 12.33 -7.47
N GLY A 258 -1.41 11.50 -6.56
CA GLY A 258 -2.23 10.92 -5.50
C GLY A 258 -1.46 10.22 -4.39
N ILE A 259 -2.20 9.99 -3.31
CA ILE A 259 -1.76 9.43 -2.05
C ILE A 259 -2.64 8.21 -1.76
N ALA A 260 -2.05 7.02 -1.79
CA ALA A 260 -2.74 5.75 -1.59
C ALA A 260 -2.31 5.16 -0.23
N PHE A 261 -3.08 5.39 0.83
CA PHE A 261 -2.67 5.05 2.20
C PHE A 261 -2.46 3.55 2.41
N LEU A 262 -1.52 3.21 3.29
CA LEU A 262 -1.46 1.88 3.90
C LEU A 262 -2.48 1.76 5.05
N SER A 263 -2.98 0.56 5.33
CA SER A 263 -3.90 0.35 6.45
C SER A 263 -3.18 0.22 7.80
N GLY A 264 -1.89 -0.14 7.82
CA GLY A 264 -1.01 0.00 9.00
C GLY A 264 -1.30 -0.89 10.20
N GLY A 265 -2.40 -1.65 10.21
CA GLY A 265 -2.82 -2.46 11.36
C GLY A 265 -4.15 -2.01 11.96
N GLN A 266 -4.74 -0.96 11.39
CA GLN A 266 -6.15 -0.62 11.56
C GLN A 266 -7.05 -1.81 11.17
N SER A 267 -8.22 -1.87 11.79
CA SER A 267 -9.30 -2.75 11.34
C SER A 267 -9.82 -2.34 9.96
N ASP A 268 -10.56 -3.25 9.33
CA ASP A 268 -11.18 -3.03 8.02
C ASP A 268 -12.10 -1.79 8.01
N GLU A 269 -12.90 -1.59 9.06
CA GLU A 269 -13.83 -0.47 9.19
C GLU A 269 -13.10 0.84 9.53
N GLU A 270 -12.10 0.83 10.42
CA GLU A 270 -11.31 2.03 10.74
C GLU A 270 -10.61 2.61 9.50
N ALA A 271 -9.93 1.75 8.72
CA ALA A 271 -9.23 2.20 7.51
C ALA A 271 -10.20 2.85 6.51
N THR A 272 -11.39 2.26 6.36
CA THR A 272 -12.46 2.78 5.49
C THR A 272 -13.00 4.12 6.03
N ALA A 273 -13.30 4.20 7.32
CA ALA A 273 -13.88 5.38 7.96
C ALA A 273 -12.94 6.59 7.89
N HIS A 274 -11.65 6.40 8.21
CA HIS A 274 -10.67 7.47 8.14
C HIS A 274 -10.48 8.00 6.71
N LEU A 275 -10.40 7.10 5.72
CA LEU A 275 -10.28 7.51 4.32
C LEU A 275 -11.53 8.30 3.86
N SER A 276 -12.73 7.85 4.24
CA SER A 276 -13.97 8.52 3.89
C SER A 276 -14.05 9.91 4.53
N ALA A 277 -13.70 10.02 5.82
CA ALA A 277 -13.71 11.30 6.53
C ALA A 277 -12.76 12.32 5.91
N MET A 278 -11.58 11.90 5.45
CA MET A 278 -10.65 12.78 4.73
C MET A 278 -11.24 13.29 3.41
N ASN A 279 -11.81 12.40 2.59
CA ASN A 279 -12.37 12.77 1.28
C ASN A 279 -13.68 13.57 1.39
N ALA A 280 -14.47 13.37 2.45
CA ALA A 280 -15.74 14.07 2.63
C ALA A 280 -15.58 15.50 3.17
N ALA A 281 -14.55 15.74 4.01
CA ALA A 281 -14.43 16.98 4.77
C ALA A 281 -13.41 17.99 4.20
N TYR A 282 -12.55 17.58 3.26
CA TYR A 282 -11.41 18.41 2.82
C TYR A 282 -11.18 18.37 1.31
N ASP A 283 -11.04 19.56 0.72
CA ASP A 283 -10.53 19.70 -0.64
C ASP A 283 -9.01 19.52 -0.67
N MET A 284 -8.51 18.68 -1.57
CA MET A 284 -7.09 18.34 -1.64
C MET A 284 -6.56 18.50 -3.06
N PRO A 285 -5.30 18.94 -3.25
CA PRO A 285 -4.68 19.01 -4.57
C PRO A 285 -4.27 17.63 -5.12
N TRP A 286 -4.37 16.58 -4.29
CA TRP A 286 -4.09 15.18 -4.62
C TRP A 286 -5.35 14.35 -4.52
N GLN A 287 -5.41 13.25 -5.27
CA GLN A 287 -6.35 12.17 -4.98
C GLN A 287 -5.95 11.45 -3.68
N LEU A 288 -6.92 11.20 -2.79
CA LEU A 288 -6.72 10.36 -1.61
C LEU A 288 -7.44 9.03 -1.78
N THR A 289 -6.69 7.93 -1.78
CA THR A 289 -7.24 6.58 -1.96
C THR A 289 -6.51 5.56 -1.07
N PHE A 290 -6.76 4.28 -1.28
CA PHE A 290 -6.21 3.17 -0.52
C PHE A 290 -5.14 2.41 -1.31
N SER A 291 -4.15 1.89 -0.58
CA SER A 291 -3.24 0.82 -0.99
C SER A 291 -3.20 -0.22 0.13
N TYR A 292 -4.26 -1.02 0.23
CA TYR A 292 -4.52 -1.85 1.40
C TYR A 292 -4.16 -3.31 1.17
N GLY A 293 -3.47 -3.87 2.16
CA GLY A 293 -3.25 -5.31 2.30
C GLY A 293 -4.29 -5.88 3.24
N ARG A 294 -3.98 -5.90 4.55
CA ARG A 294 -4.85 -6.41 5.62
C ARG A 294 -6.31 -5.95 5.49
N ALA A 295 -6.57 -4.64 5.36
CA ALA A 295 -7.93 -4.09 5.33
C ALA A 295 -8.77 -4.44 4.09
N LEU A 296 -8.16 -5.01 3.03
CA LEU A 296 -8.88 -5.58 1.89
C LEU A 296 -8.94 -7.10 1.93
N GLN A 297 -8.09 -7.74 2.72
CA GLN A 297 -7.81 -9.17 2.62
C GLN A 297 -8.20 -9.98 3.85
N ALA A 298 -8.30 -9.37 5.04
CA ALA A 298 -8.55 -10.10 6.28
C ALA A 298 -9.87 -10.88 6.21
N ALA A 299 -10.97 -10.21 5.85
CA ALA A 299 -12.28 -10.84 5.72
C ALA A 299 -12.32 -11.95 4.66
N CYS A 300 -11.72 -11.74 3.47
CA CYS A 300 -11.76 -12.75 2.41
C CYS A 300 -10.86 -13.95 2.70
N LEU A 301 -9.72 -13.74 3.37
CA LEU A 301 -8.85 -14.82 3.80
C LEU A 301 -9.56 -15.74 4.80
N GLN A 302 -10.27 -15.15 5.77
CA GLN A 302 -11.08 -15.89 6.74
C GLN A 302 -12.24 -16.63 6.07
N ALA A 303 -12.96 -15.97 5.15
CA ALA A 303 -14.07 -16.58 4.43
C ALA A 303 -13.62 -17.72 3.50
N TRP A 304 -12.45 -17.60 2.87
CA TRP A 304 -11.87 -18.65 2.04
C TRP A 304 -11.41 -19.85 2.88
N GLY A 305 -10.63 -19.61 3.94
CA GLY A 305 -10.19 -20.67 4.85
C GLY A 305 -9.36 -21.79 4.20
N GLY A 306 -8.73 -21.54 3.05
CA GLY A 306 -7.93 -22.53 2.31
C GLY A 306 -8.74 -23.55 1.52
N LYS A 307 -10.05 -23.34 1.33
CA LYS A 307 -10.96 -24.35 0.78
C LYS A 307 -11.48 -23.96 -0.60
N PRO A 308 -11.35 -24.84 -1.63
CA PRO A 308 -11.88 -24.56 -2.97
C PRO A 308 -13.38 -24.26 -3.00
N GLU A 309 -14.18 -24.93 -2.18
CA GLU A 309 -15.63 -24.71 -2.05
C GLU A 309 -15.99 -23.31 -1.53
N ASN A 310 -15.04 -22.62 -0.88
CA ASN A 310 -15.23 -21.30 -0.28
C ASN A 310 -14.74 -20.14 -1.15
N VAL A 311 -14.24 -20.40 -2.38
CA VAL A 311 -13.76 -19.36 -3.31
C VAL A 311 -14.81 -18.25 -3.49
N ALA A 312 -16.07 -18.61 -3.71
CA ALA A 312 -17.14 -17.63 -3.88
C ALA A 312 -17.40 -16.79 -2.61
N ALA A 313 -17.23 -17.37 -1.42
CA ALA A 313 -17.38 -16.64 -0.16
C ALA A 313 -16.23 -15.64 0.05
N GLY A 314 -14.99 -16.07 -0.23
CA GLY A 314 -13.83 -15.18 -0.22
C GLY A 314 -13.97 -14.02 -1.22
N GLN A 315 -14.44 -14.30 -2.44
CA GLN A 315 -14.68 -13.26 -3.45
C GLN A 315 -15.75 -12.26 -3.01
N ARG A 316 -16.87 -12.71 -2.43
CA ARG A 316 -17.90 -11.79 -1.91
C ARG A 316 -17.36 -10.88 -0.80
N ALA A 317 -16.61 -11.44 0.15
CA ALA A 317 -16.00 -10.67 1.22
C ALA A 317 -14.98 -9.63 0.70
N PHE A 318 -14.16 -10.01 -0.29
CA PHE A 318 -13.25 -9.07 -0.95
C PHE A 318 -14.00 -7.98 -1.71
N SER A 319 -15.03 -8.33 -2.50
CA SER A 319 -15.85 -7.36 -3.23
C SER A 319 -16.55 -6.36 -2.31
N HIS A 320 -17.06 -6.81 -1.16
CA HIS A 320 -17.65 -5.91 -0.16
C HIS A 320 -16.63 -4.89 0.34
N ARG A 321 -15.44 -5.36 0.77
CA ARG A 321 -14.38 -4.47 1.25
C ARG A 321 -13.85 -3.54 0.17
N ALA A 322 -13.69 -4.03 -1.05
CA ALA A 322 -13.30 -3.20 -2.18
C ALA A 322 -14.33 -2.10 -2.48
N ARG A 323 -15.64 -2.42 -2.42
CA ARG A 323 -16.73 -1.45 -2.58
C ARG A 323 -16.71 -0.38 -1.49
N MET A 324 -16.59 -0.77 -0.23
CA MET A 324 -16.59 0.19 0.88
C MET A 324 -15.40 1.14 0.82
N ASN A 325 -14.21 0.62 0.47
CA ASN A 325 -13.04 1.45 0.26
C ASN A 325 -13.15 2.34 -1.00
N GLY A 326 -13.79 1.86 -2.07
CA GLY A 326 -14.11 2.68 -3.24
C GLY A 326 -15.05 3.85 -2.92
N LEU A 327 -16.06 3.61 -2.07
CA LEU A 327 -16.94 4.66 -1.55
C LEU A 327 -16.17 5.65 -0.66
N ALA A 328 -15.30 5.15 0.23
CA ALA A 328 -14.44 5.98 1.06
C ALA A 328 -13.48 6.85 0.25
N ALA A 329 -12.93 6.35 -0.86
CA ALA A 329 -12.12 7.12 -1.79
C ALA A 329 -12.89 8.25 -2.50
N THR A 330 -14.21 8.33 -2.34
CA THR A 330 -15.06 9.42 -2.84
C THR A 330 -15.81 10.17 -1.73
N GLY A 331 -15.53 9.86 -0.46
CA GLY A 331 -16.21 10.45 0.69
C GLY A 331 -17.68 10.02 0.87
N ASN A 332 -18.12 8.97 0.16
CA ASN A 332 -19.52 8.52 0.15
C ASN A 332 -19.78 7.29 1.01
N TRP A 333 -18.80 6.83 1.80
CA TRP A 333 -19.01 5.72 2.73
C TRP A 333 -19.74 6.22 3.99
N ASN A 334 -20.65 5.39 4.48
CA ASN A 334 -21.22 5.50 5.81
C ASN A 334 -21.43 4.11 6.40
N ARG A 335 -21.62 4.05 7.71
CA ARG A 335 -21.70 2.79 8.46
C ARG A 335 -22.88 1.90 8.07
N ASP A 336 -23.99 2.48 7.62
CA ASP A 336 -25.19 1.72 7.25
C ASP A 336 -24.96 0.86 6.00
N LEU A 337 -23.99 1.24 5.16
CA LEU A 337 -23.61 0.47 3.96
C LEU A 337 -22.85 -0.83 4.28
N GLU A 338 -22.35 -1.00 5.51
CA GLU A 338 -21.64 -2.20 5.94
C GLU A 338 -22.56 -3.42 6.07
N GLN A 339 -23.85 -3.22 6.36
CA GLN A 339 -24.81 -4.28 6.64
C GLN A 339 -25.51 -4.84 5.38
N ALA A 340 -25.24 -4.27 4.21
CA ALA A 340 -25.94 -4.60 2.96
C ALA A 340 -25.24 -5.71 2.12
N ALA A 341 -24.54 -6.65 2.76
CA ALA A 341 -23.73 -7.69 2.10
C ALA A 341 -24.15 -9.12 2.46
#